data_AF-A0AAV4V721-F1
#
_entry.id   AF-A0AAV4V721-F1
#
_cell.length_a   1.000
_cell.length_b   1.000
_cell.length_c   1.000
_cell.angle_alpha   90.00
_cell.angle_beta   90.00
_cell.angle_gamma   90.00
#
_symmetry.space_group_name_H-M   'P 1'
#
loop_
_entity.id
_entity.type
_entity.pdbx_description
1 polymer ?
#
loop_
_entity_poly.entity_id
_entity_poly.type
_entity_poly.pdbx_seq_one_letter_code
_entity_poly.pdbx_strand_id
1 'polypeptide(L)'
;MYLEVGQSLRQLSRIKESIPYFLKAAELHRSCALSYINDIKQISDCRVVTGDYDGALNILTEIQTIAEKEGYKENGERIGAFTEILNEVEVTRILLLLLLQPPKYKLNPEHAKLLDRYANMDIEPVDYIDEDLYLLIQSLMIAIEERNESALLHLERDIWPKLNGQQNDILNEILKKYRDYALILPID
;
A
#
# COMPACT_ATOMS: atom_id res chain seq x y z
N MET A 1 12.29 -22.19 -10.08
CA MET A 1 12.19 -23.13 -8.95
C MET A 1 11.67 -22.47 -7.67
N TYR A 2 12.38 -21.54 -7.01
CA TYR A 2 11.90 -20.96 -5.73
C TYR A 2 10.57 -20.17 -5.87
N LEU A 3 10.44 -19.37 -6.93
CA LEU A 3 9.20 -18.63 -7.22
C LEU A 3 7.99 -19.56 -7.41
N GLU A 4 8.16 -20.62 -8.20
CA GLU A 4 7.10 -21.59 -8.50
C GLU A 4 6.66 -22.37 -7.25
N VAL A 5 7.61 -22.70 -6.36
CA VAL A 5 7.29 -23.32 -5.06
C VAL A 5 6.50 -22.35 -4.18
N GLY A 6 6.92 -21.08 -4.12
CA GLY A 6 6.19 -20.04 -3.40
C GLY A 6 4.75 -19.85 -3.93
N GLN A 7 4.58 -19.82 -5.25
CA GLN A 7 3.27 -19.71 -5.89
C GLN A 7 2.39 -20.92 -5.61
N SER A 8 2.95 -22.14 -5.68
CA SER A 8 2.22 -23.37 -5.36
C SER A 8 1.73 -23.38 -3.92
N LEU A 9 2.56 -22.93 -2.98
CA LEU A 9 2.18 -22.81 -1.57
C LEU A 9 1.06 -21.78 -1.35
N ARG A 10 1.07 -20.64 -2.07
CA ARG A 10 -0.05 -19.67 -2.05
C ARG A 10 -1.35 -20.30 -2.55
N GLN A 11 -1.30 -21.06 -3.64
CA GLN A 11 -2.47 -21.76 -4.20
C GLN A 11 -3.04 -22.80 -3.23
N LEU A 12 -2.20 -23.40 -2.39
CA LEU A 12 -2.60 -24.32 -1.32
C LEU A 12 -2.98 -23.60 -0.01
N SER A 13 -3.17 -22.27 -0.03
CA SER A 13 -3.47 -21.43 1.14
C SER A 13 -2.41 -21.46 2.25
N ARG A 14 -1.20 -21.96 1.97
CA ARG A 14 -0.05 -21.99 2.90
C ARG A 14 0.79 -20.72 2.77
N ILE A 15 0.14 -19.57 2.91
CA ILE A 15 0.68 -18.25 2.56
C ILE A 15 1.89 -17.86 3.41
N LYS A 16 1.88 -18.17 4.72
CA LYS A 16 3.05 -17.89 5.58
C LYS A 16 4.28 -18.71 5.19
N GLU A 17 4.06 -19.93 4.69
CA GLU A 17 5.14 -20.83 4.29
C GLU A 17 5.72 -20.47 2.92
N SER A 18 5.02 -19.72 2.07
CA SER A 18 5.55 -19.25 0.79
C SER A 18 6.58 -18.13 0.94
N ILE A 19 6.46 -17.30 1.97
CA ILE A 19 7.34 -16.14 2.24
C ILE A 19 8.85 -16.48 2.15
N PRO A 20 9.38 -17.52 2.85
CA PRO A 20 10.81 -17.85 2.77
C PRO A 20 11.27 -18.26 1.37
N TYR A 21 10.38 -18.78 0.52
CA TYR A 21 10.74 -19.13 -0.87
C TYR A 21 10.83 -17.89 -1.75
N PHE A 22 9.93 -16.92 -1.57
CA PHE A 22 10.04 -15.63 -2.25
C PHE A 22 11.26 -14.82 -1.80
N LEU A 23 11.61 -14.85 -0.51
CA LEU A 23 12.86 -14.25 -0.02
C LEU A 23 14.09 -14.82 -0.72
N LYS A 24 14.17 -16.16 -0.82
CA LYS A 24 15.26 -16.83 -1.55
C LYS A 24 15.27 -16.49 -3.04
N ALA A 25 14.11 -16.34 -3.68
CA ALA A 25 14.03 -15.91 -5.07
C ALA A 25 14.57 -14.48 -5.25
N ALA A 26 14.13 -13.56 -4.38
CA ALA A 26 14.58 -12.17 -4.38
C ALA A 26 16.10 -12.07 -4.20
N GLU A 27 16.69 -12.83 -3.26
CA GLU A 27 18.14 -12.86 -3.07
C GLU A 27 18.91 -13.22 -4.34
N LEU A 28 18.37 -14.12 -5.17
CA LEU A 28 18.98 -14.51 -6.44
C LEU A 28 18.81 -13.42 -7.53
N HIS A 29 17.73 -12.66 -7.48
CA HIS A 29 17.42 -11.61 -8.45
C HIS A 29 17.92 -10.22 -8.05
N ARG A 30 18.69 -10.10 -6.96
CA ARG A 30 19.16 -8.81 -6.39
C ARG A 30 19.90 -7.91 -7.38
N SER A 31 20.51 -8.47 -8.43
CA SER A 31 21.22 -7.72 -9.48
C SER A 31 20.29 -7.05 -10.50
N CYS A 32 19.00 -7.44 -10.55
CA CYS A 32 18.00 -6.88 -11.45
C CYS A 32 16.87 -6.25 -10.63
N ALA A 33 16.85 -4.92 -10.54
CA ALA A 33 15.90 -4.18 -9.69
C ALA A 33 14.44 -4.59 -9.92
N LEU A 34 14.00 -4.71 -11.18
CA LEU A 34 12.63 -5.07 -11.50
C LEU A 34 12.27 -6.49 -11.06
N SER A 35 13.17 -7.46 -11.27
CA SER A 35 12.95 -8.85 -10.84
C SER A 35 12.95 -8.97 -9.32
N TYR A 36 13.88 -8.29 -8.65
CA TYR A 36 13.93 -8.20 -7.20
C TYR A 36 12.64 -7.62 -6.62
N ILE A 37 12.19 -6.47 -7.14
CA ILE A 37 10.94 -5.81 -6.72
C ILE A 37 9.76 -6.76 -6.88
N ASN A 38 9.62 -7.42 -8.04
CA ASN A 38 8.52 -8.35 -8.28
C ASN A 38 8.50 -9.49 -7.26
N ASP A 39 9.65 -10.05 -6.89
CA ASP A 39 9.74 -11.11 -5.89
C ASP A 39 9.37 -10.63 -4.49
N ILE A 40 9.91 -9.47 -4.06
CA ILE A 40 9.60 -8.94 -2.73
C ILE A 40 8.17 -8.41 -2.63
N LYS A 41 7.58 -7.98 -3.75
CA LYS A 41 6.15 -7.64 -3.83
C LYS A 41 5.27 -8.86 -3.51
N GLN A 42 5.65 -10.06 -3.95
CA GLN A 42 4.92 -11.27 -3.54
C GLN A 42 4.96 -11.48 -2.02
N ILE A 43 6.05 -11.07 -1.35
CA ILE A 43 6.16 -11.15 0.10
C ILE A 43 5.24 -10.12 0.76
N SER A 44 5.21 -8.87 0.27
CA SER A 44 4.28 -7.87 0.82
C SER A 44 2.83 -8.33 0.67
N ASP A 45 2.46 -8.91 -0.47
CA ASP A 45 1.11 -9.46 -0.68
C ASP A 45 0.78 -10.56 0.32
N CYS A 46 1.71 -11.50 0.54
CA CYS A 46 1.55 -12.53 1.55
C CYS A 46 1.37 -11.94 2.95
N ARG A 47 2.14 -10.90 3.29
CA ARG A 47 2.05 -10.24 4.60
C ARG A 47 0.73 -9.52 4.79
N VAL A 48 0.24 -8.78 3.79
CA VAL A 48 -1.09 -8.14 3.81
C VAL A 48 -2.18 -9.19 4.06
N VAL A 49 -2.21 -10.27 3.29
CA VAL A 49 -3.24 -11.32 3.44
C VAL A 49 -3.16 -12.02 4.80
N THR A 50 -1.97 -12.12 5.39
CA THR A 50 -1.79 -12.75 6.71
C THR A 50 -1.99 -11.79 7.89
N GLY A 51 -2.31 -10.52 7.63
CA GLY A 51 -2.50 -9.46 8.63
C GLY A 51 -1.21 -8.85 9.19
N ASP A 52 -0.05 -9.20 8.66
CA ASP A 52 1.25 -8.60 9.04
C ASP A 52 1.46 -7.27 8.30
N TYR A 53 0.65 -6.27 8.65
CA TYR A 53 0.67 -4.96 7.98
C TYR A 53 1.95 -4.16 8.26
N ASP A 54 2.49 -4.23 9.48
CA ASP A 54 3.78 -3.60 9.83
C ASP A 54 4.92 -4.19 8.95
N GLY A 55 4.96 -5.52 8.80
CA GLY A 55 5.91 -6.19 7.92
C GLY A 55 5.70 -5.86 6.45
N ALA A 56 4.44 -5.74 5.99
CA ALA A 56 4.13 -5.34 4.62
C ALA A 56 4.61 -3.92 4.31
N LEU A 57 4.36 -2.96 5.22
CA LEU A 57 4.79 -1.57 5.08
C LEU A 57 6.30 -1.42 4.91
N ASN A 58 7.10 -2.20 5.66
CA ASN A 58 8.56 -2.17 5.54
C ASN A 58 9.03 -2.60 4.14
N ILE A 59 8.44 -3.67 3.60
CA ILE A 59 8.79 -4.15 2.25
C ILE A 59 8.33 -3.15 1.18
N LEU A 60 7.12 -2.61 1.31
CA LEU A 60 6.59 -1.63 0.38
C LEU A 60 7.43 -0.33 0.39
N THR A 61 7.92 0.11 1.55
CA THR A 61 8.85 1.24 1.64
C THR A 61 10.18 0.95 0.94
N GLU A 62 10.72 -0.28 1.07
CA GLU A 62 11.92 -0.70 0.33
C GLU A 62 11.68 -0.68 -1.18
N ILE A 63 10.54 -1.22 -1.64
CA ILE A 63 10.16 -1.20 -3.07
C ILE A 63 10.09 0.24 -3.58
N GLN A 64 9.43 1.14 -2.85
CA GLN A 64 9.33 2.56 -3.22
C GLN A 64 10.72 3.16 -3.44
N THR A 65 11.65 2.97 -2.47
CA THR A 65 13.00 3.54 -2.56
C THR A 65 13.79 3.01 -3.75
N ILE A 66 13.69 1.71 -4.04
CA ILE A 66 14.38 1.12 -5.19
C ILE A 66 13.77 1.62 -6.50
N ALA A 67 12.44 1.65 -6.59
CA ALA A 67 11.72 2.06 -7.79
C ALA A 67 11.92 3.55 -8.11
N GLU A 68 11.98 4.42 -7.10
CA GLU A 68 12.31 5.84 -7.29
C GLU A 68 13.76 6.04 -7.74
N LYS A 69 14.70 5.21 -7.27
CA LYS A 69 16.11 5.36 -7.63
C LYS A 69 16.44 4.80 -9.02
N GLU A 70 15.94 3.62 -9.33
CA GLU A 70 16.31 2.85 -10.53
C GLU A 70 15.29 3.05 -11.67
N GLY A 71 14.18 3.74 -11.42
CA GLY A 71 13.04 3.88 -12.33
C GLY A 71 13.17 4.97 -13.39
N TYR A 72 14.38 5.51 -13.64
CA TYR A 72 14.61 6.55 -14.64
C TYR A 72 15.56 6.07 -15.74
N LYS A 73 15.28 6.50 -16.96
CA LYS A 73 16.18 6.35 -18.11
C LYS A 73 17.30 7.40 -18.04
N GLU A 74 18.34 7.22 -18.85
CA GLU A 74 19.46 8.18 -18.96
C GLU A 74 19.02 9.59 -19.39
N ASN A 75 17.90 9.69 -20.13
CA ASN A 75 17.32 10.98 -20.55
C ASN A 75 16.46 11.65 -19.46
N GLY A 76 16.37 11.08 -18.25
CA GLY A 76 15.59 11.60 -17.14
C GLY A 76 14.10 11.23 -17.16
N GLU A 77 13.63 10.49 -18.17
CA GLU A 77 12.23 10.03 -18.23
C GLU A 77 12.02 8.82 -17.31
N ARG A 78 10.87 8.78 -16.63
CA ARG A 78 10.46 7.63 -15.84
C ARG A 78 10.15 6.42 -16.74
N ILE A 79 10.58 5.24 -16.31
CA ILE A 79 10.29 3.96 -16.97
C ILE A 79 8.89 3.51 -16.56
N GLY A 80 8.01 3.27 -17.54
CA GLY A 80 6.59 2.96 -17.29
C GLY A 80 6.33 1.79 -16.34
N ALA A 81 7.14 0.73 -16.40
CA ALA A 81 7.02 -0.41 -15.47
C ALA A 81 7.23 0.00 -14.00
N PHE A 82 8.13 0.96 -13.75
CA PHE A 82 8.33 1.50 -12.40
C PHE A 82 7.22 2.48 -12.00
N THR A 83 6.65 3.23 -12.95
CA THR A 83 5.48 4.08 -12.69
C THR A 83 4.31 3.28 -12.12
N GLU A 84 3.97 2.14 -12.74
CA GLU A 84 2.89 1.26 -12.28
C GLU A 84 3.17 0.69 -10.88
N ILE A 85 4.42 0.24 -10.65
CA ILE A 85 4.86 -0.24 -9.33
C ILE A 85 4.74 0.86 -8.27
N LEU A 86 5.21 2.07 -8.56
CA LEU A 86 5.20 3.20 -7.62
C LEU A 86 3.77 3.59 -7.25
N ASN A 87 2.88 3.66 -8.24
CA ASN A 87 1.45 3.93 -8.01
C ASN A 87 0.87 2.90 -7.04
N GLU A 88 1.01 1.62 -7.37
CA GLU A 88 0.41 0.54 -6.58
C GLU A 88 0.98 0.49 -5.16
N VAL A 89 2.30 0.66 -5.02
CA VAL A 89 3.00 0.62 -3.74
C VAL A 89 2.61 1.80 -2.86
N GLU A 90 2.59 3.03 -3.40
CA GLU A 90 2.23 4.22 -2.63
C GLU A 90 0.77 4.15 -2.15
N VAL A 91 -0.17 3.79 -3.04
CA VAL A 91 -1.59 3.63 -2.72
C VAL A 91 -1.79 2.54 -1.66
N THR A 92 -1.08 1.42 -1.76
CA THR A 92 -1.18 0.34 -0.75
C THR A 92 -0.61 0.80 0.59
N ARG A 93 0.52 1.53 0.60
CA ARG A 93 1.13 2.04 1.83
C ARG A 93 0.22 3.03 2.55
N ILE A 94 -0.38 3.98 1.84
CA ILE A 94 -1.27 4.96 2.48
C ILE A 94 -2.51 4.26 3.06
N LEU A 95 -3.13 3.33 2.34
CA LEU A 95 -4.27 2.57 2.86
C LEU A 95 -3.91 1.75 4.11
N LEU A 96 -2.74 1.09 4.13
CA LEU A 96 -2.28 0.37 5.33
C LEU A 96 -2.02 1.30 6.51
N LEU A 97 -1.49 2.50 6.29
CA LEU A 97 -1.28 3.49 7.34
C LEU A 97 -2.61 4.03 7.88
N LEU A 98 -3.59 4.27 7.00
CA LEU A 98 -4.96 4.66 7.38
C LEU A 98 -5.69 3.55 8.14
N LEU A 99 -5.41 2.27 7.83
CA LEU A 99 -5.94 1.12 8.56
C LEU A 99 -5.30 0.99 9.96
N LEU A 100 -3.97 1.04 10.04
CA LEU A 100 -3.23 0.82 11.28
C LEU A 100 -3.36 1.98 12.26
N GLN A 101 -3.38 3.22 11.77
CA GLN A 101 -3.33 4.45 12.57
C GLN A 101 -2.27 4.39 13.68
N PRO A 102 -1.00 4.10 13.33
CA PRO A 102 0.07 3.98 14.32
C PRO A 102 0.24 5.30 15.08
N PRO A 103 0.52 5.26 16.40
CA PRO A 103 0.78 6.47 17.15
C PRO A 103 2.08 7.14 16.67
N LYS A 104 2.14 8.47 16.72
CA LYS A 104 3.27 9.27 16.18
C LYS A 104 4.65 8.80 16.63
N TYR A 105 4.80 8.31 17.86
CA TYR A 105 6.09 7.84 18.39
C TYR A 105 6.54 6.47 17.84
N LYS A 106 5.64 5.69 17.22
CA LYS A 106 5.96 4.41 16.54
C LYS A 106 6.16 4.60 15.03
N LEU A 107 5.86 5.79 14.51
CA LEU A 107 5.85 6.06 13.08
C LEU A 107 7.28 6.17 12.54
N ASN A 108 7.60 5.38 11.51
CA ASN A 108 8.85 5.54 10.77
C ASN A 108 8.85 6.92 10.07
N PRO A 109 9.99 7.65 10.02
CA PRO A 109 10.08 8.93 9.32
C PRO A 109 9.54 8.91 7.87
N GLU A 110 9.76 7.82 7.11
CA GLU A 110 9.26 7.70 5.74
C GLU A 110 7.74 7.50 5.67
N HIS A 111 7.13 6.95 6.72
CA HIS A 111 5.68 6.84 6.84
C HIS A 111 5.05 8.16 7.30
N ALA A 112 5.73 8.89 8.18
CA ALA A 112 5.34 10.24 8.60
C ALA A 112 5.32 11.20 7.42
N LYS A 113 6.40 11.26 6.63
CA LYS A 113 6.48 12.08 5.42
C LYS A 113 5.37 11.76 4.42
N LEU A 114 5.03 10.48 4.25
CA LEU A 114 3.96 10.06 3.35
C LEU A 114 2.60 10.58 3.84
N LEU A 115 2.28 10.41 5.13
CA LEU A 115 1.04 10.94 5.70
C LEU A 115 0.97 12.46 5.63
N ASP A 116 2.06 13.16 5.97
CA ASP A 116 2.14 14.62 5.90
C ASP A 116 1.91 15.13 4.46
N ARG A 117 2.36 14.37 3.44
CA ARG A 117 2.13 14.70 2.03
C ARG A 117 0.63 14.69 1.69
N TYR A 118 -0.06 13.62 2.03
CA TYR A 118 -1.49 13.47 1.73
C TYR A 118 -2.39 14.31 2.64
N ALA A 119 -1.92 14.69 3.83
CA ALA A 119 -2.64 15.62 4.71
C ALA A 119 -2.66 17.05 4.17
N ASN A 120 -1.69 17.41 3.30
CA ASN A 120 -1.57 18.77 2.77
C ASN A 120 -2.19 18.87 1.37
N MET A 121 -3.34 19.53 1.28
CA MET A 121 -4.08 19.75 0.03
C MET A 121 -3.37 20.65 -0.98
N ASP A 122 -2.33 21.40 -0.56
CA ASP A 122 -1.58 22.30 -1.44
C ASP A 122 -0.42 21.58 -2.17
N ILE A 123 -0.14 20.31 -1.84
CA ILE A 123 0.93 19.54 -2.48
C ILE A 123 0.39 18.91 -3.76
N GLU A 124 1.05 19.22 -4.88
CA GLU A 124 0.76 18.63 -6.17
C GLU A 124 0.93 17.10 -6.17
N PRO A 125 0.11 16.36 -6.94
CA PRO A 125 0.26 14.93 -7.10
C PRO A 125 1.65 14.55 -7.60
N VAL A 126 2.12 13.38 -7.17
CA VAL A 126 3.31 12.75 -7.74
C VAL A 126 3.03 12.31 -9.19
N ASP A 127 4.07 12.31 -10.03
CA ASP A 127 3.99 12.04 -11.47
C ASP A 127 3.57 10.61 -11.86
N TYR A 128 3.44 9.71 -10.88
CA TYR A 128 2.99 8.34 -11.06
C TYR A 128 1.59 8.06 -10.49
N ILE A 129 0.89 9.06 -9.93
CA ILE A 129 -0.49 8.91 -9.44
C ILE A 129 -1.42 9.86 -10.19
N ASP A 130 -2.55 9.30 -10.62
CA ASP A 130 -3.65 10.05 -11.23
C ASP A 130 -4.20 11.11 -10.28
N GLU A 131 -4.43 12.33 -10.76
CA GLU A 131 -4.84 13.48 -9.95
C GLU A 131 -6.15 13.20 -9.19
N ASP A 132 -7.14 12.60 -9.86
CA ASP A 132 -8.41 12.24 -9.20
C ASP A 132 -8.18 11.21 -8.07
N LEU A 133 -7.33 10.19 -8.30
CA LEU A 133 -7.01 9.20 -7.28
C LEU A 133 -6.30 9.86 -6.09
N TYR A 134 -5.36 10.76 -6.35
CA TYR A 134 -4.65 11.51 -5.31
C TYR A 134 -5.63 12.29 -4.44
N LEU A 135 -6.53 13.07 -5.05
CA LEU A 135 -7.57 13.85 -4.35
C LEU A 135 -8.53 12.97 -3.56
N LEU A 136 -8.93 11.82 -4.10
CA LEU A 136 -9.78 10.85 -3.40
C LEU A 136 -9.09 10.28 -2.16
N ILE A 137 -7.79 10.00 -2.22
CA ILE A 137 -7.01 9.52 -1.07
C ILE A 137 -6.88 10.62 0.00
N GLN A 138 -6.62 11.88 -0.39
CA GLN A 138 -6.58 12.99 0.55
C GLN A 138 -7.96 13.18 1.23
N SER A 139 -9.03 13.12 0.46
CA SER A 139 -10.41 13.21 0.98
C SER A 139 -10.74 12.05 1.91
N LEU A 140 -10.28 10.84 1.59
CA LEU A 140 -10.42 9.65 2.44
C LEU A 140 -9.70 9.86 3.78
N MET A 141 -8.46 10.37 3.75
CA MET A 141 -7.70 10.66 4.97
C MET A 141 -8.44 11.66 5.87
N ILE A 142 -8.96 12.76 5.30
CA ILE A 142 -9.75 13.76 6.04
C ILE A 142 -11.01 13.12 6.64
N ALA A 143 -11.77 12.35 5.86
CA ALA A 143 -13.00 11.71 6.35
C ALA A 143 -12.72 10.71 7.49
N ILE A 144 -11.59 10.01 7.43
CA ILE A 144 -11.09 9.11 8.47
C ILE A 144 -10.71 9.88 9.74
N GLU A 145 -10.05 11.03 9.62
CA GLU A 145 -9.67 11.89 10.76
C GLU A 145 -10.89 12.55 11.42
N GLU A 146 -11.82 13.07 10.62
CA GLU A 146 -13.07 13.71 11.08
C GLU A 146 -14.13 12.70 11.55
N ARG A 147 -13.91 11.40 11.32
CA ARG A 147 -14.88 10.32 11.60
C ARG A 147 -16.23 10.54 10.89
N ASN A 148 -16.18 11.05 9.66
CA ASN A 148 -17.37 11.39 8.89
C ASN A 148 -17.86 10.17 8.09
N GLU A 149 -18.78 9.39 8.67
CA GLU A 149 -19.30 8.16 8.05
C GLU A 149 -19.99 8.42 6.70
N SER A 150 -20.76 9.51 6.59
CA SER A 150 -21.44 9.86 5.33
C SER A 150 -20.43 10.15 4.21
N ALA A 151 -19.33 10.85 4.54
CA ALA A 151 -18.27 11.10 3.58
C ALA A 151 -17.55 9.81 3.17
N LEU A 152 -17.26 8.92 4.13
CA LEU A 152 -16.62 7.63 3.85
C LEU A 152 -17.45 6.75 2.90
N LEU A 153 -18.77 6.71 3.05
CA LEU A 153 -19.66 5.96 2.15
C LEU A 153 -19.68 6.52 0.72
N HIS A 154 -19.64 7.84 0.57
CA HIS A 154 -19.55 8.46 -0.75
C HIS A 154 -18.18 8.22 -1.40
N LEU A 155 -17.12 8.38 -0.62
CA LEU A 155 -15.75 8.17 -1.08
C LEU A 155 -15.49 6.71 -1.46
N GLU A 156 -16.05 5.73 -0.74
CA GLU A 156 -15.97 4.31 -1.07
C GLU A 156 -16.37 4.06 -2.53
N ARG A 157 -17.54 4.57 -2.95
CA ARG A 157 -18.04 4.37 -4.31
C ARG A 157 -17.11 4.94 -5.36
N ASP A 158 -16.52 6.11 -5.09
CA ASP A 158 -15.75 6.86 -6.07
C ASP A 158 -14.28 6.37 -6.15
N ILE A 159 -13.71 5.90 -5.02
CA ILE A 159 -12.34 5.37 -4.96
C ILE A 159 -12.25 3.90 -5.39
N TRP A 160 -13.25 3.07 -5.09
CA TRP A 160 -13.24 1.63 -5.37
C TRP A 160 -12.83 1.23 -6.79
N PRO A 161 -13.38 1.84 -7.88
CA PRO A 161 -13.02 1.45 -9.24
C PRO A 161 -11.59 1.84 -9.63
N LYS A 162 -10.93 2.72 -8.86
CA LYS A 162 -9.54 3.15 -9.09
C LYS A 162 -8.52 2.28 -8.33
N LEU A 163 -8.98 1.42 -7.42
CA LEU A 163 -8.14 0.52 -6.63
C LEU A 163 -8.11 -0.89 -7.21
N ASN A 164 -6.99 -1.59 -7.00
CA ASN A 164 -6.91 -3.01 -7.29
C ASN A 164 -7.63 -3.87 -6.22
N GLY A 165 -7.75 -5.18 -6.44
CA GLY A 165 -8.47 -6.07 -5.52
C GLY A 165 -7.94 -6.06 -4.08
N GLN A 166 -6.61 -6.11 -3.90
CA GLN A 166 -6.00 -6.09 -2.56
C GLN A 166 -6.21 -4.75 -1.86
N GLN A 167 -6.09 -3.64 -2.59
CA GLN A 167 -6.34 -2.30 -2.07
C GLN A 167 -7.81 -2.12 -1.66
N ASN A 168 -8.75 -2.66 -2.45
CA ASN A 168 -10.16 -2.71 -2.09
C ASN A 168 -10.42 -3.55 -0.85
N ASP A 169 -9.74 -4.69 -0.68
CA ASP A 169 -9.81 -5.48 0.56
C ASP A 169 -9.35 -4.67 1.78
N ILE A 170 -8.23 -3.94 1.66
CA ILE A 170 -7.73 -3.06 2.73
C ILE A 170 -8.74 -1.94 3.03
N LEU A 171 -9.29 -1.29 2.00
CA LEU A 171 -10.31 -0.25 2.17
C LEU A 171 -11.54 -0.78 2.90
N ASN A 172 -12.00 -1.99 2.58
CA ASN A 172 -13.10 -2.63 3.32
C ASN A 172 -12.79 -2.81 4.79
N GLU A 173 -11.57 -3.23 5.13
CA GLU A 173 -11.15 -3.37 6.53
C GLU A 173 -11.11 -2.02 7.26
N ILE A 174 -10.71 -0.94 6.58
CA ILE A 174 -10.82 0.42 7.12
C ILE A 174 -12.29 0.74 7.42
N LEU A 175 -13.17 0.59 6.43
CA LEU A 175 -14.59 0.94 6.58
C LEU A 175 -15.29 0.11 7.67
N LYS A 176 -15.00 -1.19 7.77
CA LYS A 176 -15.51 -2.05 8.84
C LYS A 176 -15.07 -1.55 10.21
N LYS A 177 -13.77 -1.27 10.39
CA LYS A 177 -13.22 -0.73 11.62
C LYS A 177 -13.98 0.54 12.04
N TYR A 178 -14.25 1.44 11.08
CA TYR A 178 -14.97 2.69 11.34
C TYR A 178 -16.45 2.50 11.70
N ARG A 179 -17.16 1.59 11.02
CA ARG A 179 -18.56 1.24 11.35
C ARG A 179 -18.66 0.62 12.75
N ASP A 180 -17.71 -0.22 13.13
CA ASP A 180 -17.69 -0.86 14.45
C ASP A 180 -17.42 0.15 15.58
N TYR A 181 -16.60 1.19 15.36
CA TYR A 181 -16.40 2.26 16.33
C TYR A 181 -17.66 3.11 16.58
N ALA A 182 -18.50 3.31 15.56
CA ALA A 182 -19.75 4.07 15.70
C ALA A 182 -20.76 3.36 16.62
N LEU A 183 -20.71 2.03 16.71
CA LEU A 183 -21.58 1.22 17.58
C LEU A 183 -21.18 1.25 19.07
N ILE A 184 -20.01 1.79 19.42
CA ILE A 184 -19.46 1.78 20.79
C ILE A 184 -19.68 3.11 21.53
N LEU A 185 -20.04 4.19 20.83
CA LEU A 185 -20.34 5.47 21.46
C LEU A 185 -21.81 5.50 21.94
N PRO A 186 -22.08 5.83 23.21
CA PRO A 186 -23.45 6.03 23.66
C PRO A 186 -24.06 7.21 22.91
N ILE A 187 -25.32 7.04 22.50
CA ILE A 187 -26.15 8.12 21.98
C ILE A 187 -26.36 9.08 23.15
N ASP A 188 -25.76 10.28 23.08
CA ASP A 188 -26.08 11.40 23.97
C ASP A 188 -27.50 11.92 23.72
#